data_AF-V4JEC7-F1
#
_entry.id   AF-V4JEC7-F1
#
_cell.length_a   1.000
_cell.length_b   1.000
_cell.length_c   1.000
_cell.angle_alpha   90.00
_cell.angle_beta   90.00
_cell.angle_gamma   90.00
#
_symmetry.space_group_name_H-M   'P 1'
#
loop_
_entity.id
_entity.type
_entity.pdbx_description
1 polymer ?
#
loop_
_entity_poly.entity_id
_entity_poly.type
_entity_poly.pdbx_seq_one_letter_code
_entity_poly.pdbx_strand_id
1 'polypeptide(L)'
;MKIDERNIDRRVLIGLRARVVRHPDPTVEGLEGVITWETSRTITLRTVKNGRPREVKVLKEGALLALELDNGRRVLLEGFRVINRPESRARRS
;
A
#
# COMPACT_ATOMS: atom_id res chain seq x y z
N MET A 1 10.86 -11.60 11.22
CA MET A 1 10.29 -12.40 10.11
C MET A 1 10.11 -11.47 8.93
N LYS A 2 10.71 -11.76 7.77
CA LYS A 2 10.77 -10.82 6.62
C LYS A 2 9.42 -10.73 5.91
N ILE A 3 9.02 -9.54 5.45
CA ILE A 3 7.87 -9.38 4.56
C ILE A 3 8.28 -9.95 3.19
N ASP A 4 7.43 -10.79 2.61
CA ASP A 4 7.62 -11.36 1.28
C ASP A 4 6.27 -11.48 0.55
N GLU A 5 6.32 -11.80 -0.74
CA GLU A 5 5.13 -11.92 -1.62
C GLU A 5 4.05 -12.90 -1.11
N ARG A 6 4.45 -13.89 -0.29
CA ARG A 6 3.57 -14.93 0.23
C ARG A 6 2.86 -14.52 1.51
N ASN A 7 3.41 -13.54 2.24
CA ASN A 7 2.92 -13.15 3.55
C ASN A 7 2.46 -11.69 3.65
N ILE A 8 2.72 -10.87 2.64
CA ILE A 8 2.46 -9.42 2.64
C ILE A 8 0.98 -9.07 2.85
N ASP A 9 0.06 -9.95 2.46
CA ASP A 9 -1.38 -9.82 2.64
C ASP A 9 -1.79 -9.82 4.12
N ARG A 10 -1.05 -10.51 4.99
CA ARG A 10 -1.34 -10.62 6.43
C ARG A 10 -0.57 -9.62 7.28
N ARG A 11 0.28 -8.79 6.68
CA ARG A 11 1.18 -7.86 7.38
C ARG A 11 0.61 -6.44 7.40
N VAL A 12 1.20 -5.63 8.27
CA VAL A 12 1.02 -4.18 8.31
C VAL A 12 1.76 -3.58 7.12
N LEU A 13 1.07 -2.76 6.34
CA LEU A 13 1.65 -2.08 5.18
C LEU A 13 2.22 -0.70 5.53
N ILE A 14 1.84 -0.15 6.69
CA ILE A 14 2.31 1.14 7.19
C ILE A 14 3.84 1.13 7.31
N GLY A 15 4.48 2.19 6.82
CA GLY A 15 5.93 2.34 6.77
C GLY A 15 6.55 1.90 5.45
N LEU A 16 5.87 1.07 4.66
CA LEU A 16 6.38 0.66 3.35
C LEU A 16 6.31 1.79 2.32
N ARG A 17 7.33 1.90 1.48
CA ARG A 17 7.27 2.74 0.28
C ARG A 17 6.44 2.03 -0.77
N ALA A 18 5.52 2.77 -1.38
CA ALA A 18 4.55 2.22 -2.32
C ALA A 18 4.38 3.16 -3.52
N ARG A 19 4.24 2.57 -4.70
CA ARG A 19 3.78 3.25 -5.92
C ARG A 19 2.47 2.65 -6.39
N VAL A 20 1.51 3.50 -6.75
CA VAL A 20 0.27 3.08 -7.42
C VAL A 20 0.61 2.82 -8.88
N VAL A 21 0.63 1.55 -9.28
CA VAL A 21 0.95 1.14 -10.66
C VAL A 21 -0.28 1.29 -11.56
N ARG A 22 -1.45 0.92 -11.06
CA ARG A 22 -2.74 1.00 -11.75
C ARG A 22 -3.87 1.18 -10.74
N HIS A 23 -4.90 1.94 -11.10
CA HIS A 23 -6.08 2.17 -10.28
C HIS A 23 -7.27 2.69 -11.13
N PRO A 24 -8.53 2.35 -10.80
CA PRO A 24 -9.69 2.86 -11.55
C PRO A 24 -9.83 4.39 -11.56
N ASP A 25 -9.40 5.04 -10.48
CA ASP A 25 -9.21 6.50 -10.45
C ASP A 25 -7.81 6.86 -11.00
N PRO A 26 -7.71 7.50 -12.19
CA PRO A 26 -6.45 7.83 -12.82
C PRO A 26 -5.67 8.93 -12.08
N THR A 27 -6.31 9.70 -11.20
CA THR A 27 -5.65 10.80 -10.48
C THR A 27 -4.65 10.34 -9.44
N VAL A 28 -4.75 9.06 -9.03
CA VAL A 28 -3.83 8.43 -8.08
C VAL A 28 -2.80 7.52 -8.75
N GLU A 29 -2.96 7.20 -10.03
CA GLU A 29 -1.99 6.39 -10.76
C GLU A 29 -0.62 7.10 -10.83
N GLY A 30 0.45 6.33 -10.67
CA GLY A 30 1.81 6.84 -10.66
C GLY A 30 2.23 7.53 -9.36
N LEU A 31 1.32 7.82 -8.43
CA LEU A 31 1.68 8.39 -7.14
C LEU A 31 2.59 7.43 -6.36
N GLU A 32 3.65 7.99 -5.79
CA GLU A 32 4.64 7.27 -5.00
C GLU A 32 4.86 7.97 -3.66
N GLY A 33 4.97 7.18 -2.60
CA GLY A 33 5.12 7.70 -1.25
C GLY A 33 5.25 6.62 -0.21
N VAL A 34 5.13 7.00 1.06
CA VAL A 34 5.13 6.06 2.19
C VAL A 34 3.71 5.86 2.68
N ILE A 35 3.32 4.62 2.94
CA ILE A 35 2.02 4.32 3.55
C ILE A 35 2.05 4.79 5.01
N THR A 36 1.21 5.76 5.37
CA THR A 36 1.15 6.32 6.74
C THR A 36 -0.05 5.82 7.53
N TRP A 37 -1.10 5.38 6.84
CA TRP A 37 -2.31 4.88 7.48
C TRP A 37 -2.98 3.81 6.64
N GLU A 38 -3.72 2.92 7.31
CA GLU A 38 -4.43 1.84 6.67
C GLU A 38 -5.80 1.63 7.35
N THR A 39 -6.86 1.54 6.55
CA THR A 39 -8.21 1.20 7.01
C THR A 39 -8.66 -0.13 6.40
N SER A 40 -9.95 -0.47 6.54
CA SER A 40 -10.49 -1.67 5.89
C SER A 40 -10.46 -1.60 4.36
N ARG A 41 -10.59 -0.41 3.77
CA ARG A 41 -10.72 -0.22 2.32
C ARG A 41 -9.74 0.77 1.71
N THR A 42 -9.02 1.53 2.52
CA THR A 42 -8.10 2.55 2.02
C THR A 42 -6.71 2.39 2.61
N ILE A 43 -5.73 2.92 1.89
CA ILE A 43 -4.41 3.28 2.41
C ILE A 43 -4.24 4.79 2.26
N THR A 44 -3.48 5.41 3.16
CA THR A 44 -3.03 6.80 2.99
C THR A 44 -1.57 6.78 2.57
N LEU A 45 -1.27 7.38 1.41
CA LEU A 45 0.07 7.62 0.93
C LEU A 45 0.49 9.04 1.26
N ARG A 46 1.61 9.19 1.97
CA ARG A 46 2.31 10.46 2.09
C ARG A 46 3.27 10.61 0.91
N THR A 47 2.85 11.44 -0.04
CA THR A 47 3.57 11.79 -1.27
C THR A 47 4.26 13.15 -1.11
N VAL A 48 5.10 13.53 -2.08
CA VAL A 48 5.68 14.87 -2.17
C VAL A 48 5.16 15.54 -3.45
N LYS A 49 4.55 16.72 -3.33
CA LYS A 49 4.12 17.54 -4.48
C LYS A 49 4.68 18.94 -4.30
N ASN A 50 5.42 19.44 -5.30
CA ASN A 50 6.07 20.76 -5.26
C ASN A 50 6.91 20.98 -3.98
N GLY A 51 7.69 19.96 -3.59
CA GLY A 51 8.56 20.01 -2.40
C GLY A 51 7.82 19.95 -1.06
N ARG A 52 6.48 19.82 -1.04
CA ARG A 52 5.69 19.74 0.19
C ARG A 52 5.07 18.35 0.37
N PRO A 53 5.01 17.82 1.60
CA PRO A 53 4.32 16.57 1.87
C PRO A 53 2.82 16.73 1.64
N ARG A 54 2.20 15.73 1.02
CA ARG A 54 0.75 15.65 0.78
C ARG A 54 0.26 14.25 1.09
N GLU A 55 -0.78 14.15 1.90
CA GLU A 55 -1.49 12.90 2.11
C GLU A 55 -2.54 12.68 1.01
N VAL A 56 -2.54 11.48 0.45
CA VAL A 56 -3.50 11.03 -0.57
C VAL A 56 -4.08 9.71 -0.12
N LYS A 57 -5.41 9.63 -0.04
CA LYS A 57 -6.11 8.37 0.23
C LYS A 57 -6.30 7.62 -1.09
N VAL A 58 -5.95 6.34 -1.09
CA VAL A 58 -6.11 5.43 -2.22
C VAL A 58 -7.02 4.28 -1.79
N LEU A 59 -8.01 3.95 -2.62
CA LEU A 59 -8.85 2.78 -2.41
C LEU A 59 -8.01 1.52 -2.69
N LYS A 60 -8.15 0.51 -1.85
CA LYS A 60 -7.51 -0.79 -2.05
C LYS A 60 -8.15 -1.54 -3.21
N GLU A 61 -9.45 -1.40 -3.36
CA GLU A 61 -10.19 -2.03 -4.45
C GLU A 61 -9.74 -1.47 -5.80
N GLY A 62 -9.34 -2.37 -6.70
CA GLY A 62 -8.80 -2.00 -8.02
C GLY A 62 -7.35 -1.47 -8.01
N ALA A 63 -6.72 -1.28 -6.86
CA ALA A 63 -5.32 -0.86 -6.79
C ALA A 63 -4.37 -2.01 -7.17
N LEU A 64 -3.39 -1.72 -8.01
CA LEU A 64 -2.15 -2.49 -8.11
C LEU A 64 -1.02 -1.65 -7.52
N LEU A 65 -0.41 -2.13 -6.45
CA LEU A 65 0.65 -1.42 -5.71
C LEU A 65 1.99 -2.11 -5.94
N ALA A 66 3.03 -1.35 -6.24
CA ALA A 66 4.41 -1.81 -6.13
C ALA A 66 4.96 -1.40 -4.77
N LEU A 67 5.21 -2.37 -3.89
CA LEU A 67 5.72 -2.16 -2.54
C LEU A 67 7.22 -2.44 -2.50
N GLU A 68 7.98 -1.53 -1.91
CA GLU A 68 9.40 -1.72 -1.64
C GLU A 68 9.58 -2.35 -0.26
N LEU A 69 10.29 -3.47 -0.23
CA LEU A 69 10.64 -4.20 0.98
C LEU A 69 11.98 -3.71 1.54
N ASP A 70 12.26 -4.01 2.80
CA ASP A 70 13.49 -3.60 3.50
C ASP A 70 14.80 -4.07 2.83
N ASN A 71 14.71 -5.11 1.98
CA ASN A 71 15.85 -5.63 1.21
C ASN A 71 15.97 -5.00 -0.19
N GLY A 72 15.23 -3.92 -0.47
CA GLY A 72 15.19 -3.23 -1.76
C GLY A 72 14.40 -3.96 -2.86
N ARG A 73 13.89 -5.17 -2.60
CA ARG A 73 13.03 -5.88 -3.57
C ARG A 73 11.69 -5.19 -3.66
N ARG A 74 11.11 -5.25 -4.85
CA ARG A 74 9.75 -4.78 -5.12
C ARG A 74 8.81 -5.95 -5.28
N VAL A 75 7.64 -5.86 -4.68
CA VAL A 75 6.56 -6.85 -4.79
C VAL A 75 5.31 -6.15 -5.29
N LEU A 76 4.60 -6.80 -6.21
CA LEU A 76 3.28 -6.35 -6.64
C LEU A 76 2.22 -6.89 -5.68
N LEU A 77 1.37 -5.98 -5.20
CA LEU A 77 0.23 -6.28 -4.35
C LEU A 77 -1.04 -5.76 -5.00
N GLU A 78 -1.95 -6.68 -5.29
CA GLU A 78 -3.32 -6.35 -5.65
C GLU A 78 -4.07 -5.95 -4.37
N GLY A 79 -4.64 -4.75 -4.33
CA GLY A 79 -5.21 -4.20 -3.10
C GLY A 79 -6.43 -4.97 -2.60
N PHE A 80 -7.14 -5.73 -3.45
CA PHE A 80 -8.23 -6.60 -3.00
C PHE A 80 -7.75 -7.68 -2.02
N ARG A 81 -6.49 -8.13 -2.12
CA ARG A 81 -5.88 -9.13 -1.21
C ARG A 81 -5.72 -8.61 0.21
N VAL A 82 -5.72 -7.28 0.39
CA VAL A 82 -5.55 -6.60 1.68
C VAL A 82 -6.79 -5.81 2.12
N ILE A 83 -7.97 -6.14 1.57
CA ILE A 83 -9.22 -5.67 2.17
C ILE A 83 -9.33 -6.19 3.61
N ASN A 84 -9.96 -5.39 4.47
CA ASN A 84 -9.99 -5.46 5.94
C ASN A 84 -8.83 -4.74 6.63
N ARG A 85 -9.05 -4.42 7.90
CA ARG A 85 -8.08 -3.71 8.73
C ARG A 85 -6.89 -4.63 9.06
N PRO A 86 -5.69 -4.09 9.32
CA PRO A 86 -4.50 -4.89 9.58
C PRO A 86 -4.69 -5.96 10.67
N GLU A 87 -5.33 -5.60 11.78
CA GLU A 87 -5.61 -6.49 12.91
C GLU A 87 -6.54 -7.65 12.55
N SER A 88 -7.43 -7.44 11.58
CA SER A 88 -8.32 -8.50 11.08
C SER A 88 -7.58 -9.46 10.14
N ARG A 89 -6.60 -8.98 9.37
CA ARG A 89 -5.81 -9.82 8.46
C ARG A 89 -4.77 -10.67 9.19
N ALA A 90 -4.17 -10.12 10.24
CA ALA A 90 -3.20 -10.84 11.07
C ALA A 90 -3.78 -12.11 11.72
N ARG A 91 -5.09 -12.13 12.03
CA ARG A 91 -5.78 -13.29 12.63
C ARG A 91 -5.99 -14.48 11.69
N ARG A 92 -5.71 -14.34 10.39
CA ARG A 92 -5.80 -15.43 9.41
C ARG A 92 -4.49 -16.25 9.31
N SER A 93 -3.55 -16.03 10.23
CA SER A 93 -2.22 -16.66 10.25
C SER A 93 -2.20 -18.04 10.88
#